data_AF-A0AAD4RY54-F1
#
_entry.id   AF-A0AAD4RY54-F1
#
_cell.length_a   1.000
_cell.length_b   1.000
_cell.length_c   1.000
_cell.angle_alpha   90.00
_cell.angle_beta   90.00
_cell.angle_gamma   90.00
#
_symmetry.space_group_name_H-M   'P 1'
#
loop_
_entity.id
_entity.type
_entity.pdbx_description
1 polymer ?
#
loop_
_entity_poly.entity_id
_entity_poly.type
_entity_poly.pdbx_seq_one_letter_code
_entity_poly.pdbx_strand_id
1 'polypeptide(L)'
;MIDAPEVKAWDSHVMSTLRAFPTRKKNCYSIDIEKKNEDSIERVLVRASFYYGNYDNKFNPPTFNLQFNGNSWSQIITDQDNIVYTEMVFSLNNGNNINICLAQTEPDNIPFISALEVRSVNRFSYRYVDSIYPLFFFERIAFGANATIRYPEDIYDRIWGPVDTNIRVRSNSPYRNVNIDDGKPLQALSAELKQLIEVKNSNLSSPPVYAAGKNYDSHPTVLRETHLNSSGDMVLNGVSDPKVPVHFNAFFAEANKLNATQKRSFNILVNNKNDSTLDPEGPVIPPDIGNIEEVHIFNVTSFETNSSYSIGLAPTNDSTLPPLINALEGYTVGAKLVQGTNSSDDWNGDPCLPSPYTWDWVACNSDADSPRITAL
;
A
#
# COMPACT_ATOMS: atom_id res chain seq x y z
N MET A 1 -15.60 -27.77 -13.98
CA MET A 1 -14.58 -27.25 -13.06
C MET A 1 -13.85 -26.21 -13.88
N ILE A 2 -14.20 -24.94 -13.69
CA ILE A 2 -13.52 -23.83 -14.36
C ILE A 2 -12.43 -23.44 -13.37
N ASP A 3 -11.18 -23.75 -13.71
CA ASP A 3 -10.04 -23.32 -12.91
C ASP A 3 -10.02 -21.79 -12.90
N ALA A 4 -9.87 -21.21 -11.71
CA ALA A 4 -9.62 -19.79 -11.58
C ALA A 4 -8.38 -19.43 -12.42
N PRO A 5 -8.36 -18.28 -13.11
CA PRO A 5 -7.17 -17.86 -13.85
C PRO A 5 -5.96 -17.90 -12.91
N GLU A 6 -4.86 -18.51 -13.36
CA GLU A 6 -3.57 -18.48 -12.67
C GLU A 6 -3.10 -17.02 -12.57
N VAL A 7 -3.55 -16.31 -11.54
CA VAL A 7 -2.94 -15.06 -11.15
C VAL A 7 -1.66 -15.45 -10.42
N LYS A 8 -0.55 -15.59 -11.16
CA LYS A 8 0.76 -16.08 -10.67
C LYS A 8 1.31 -15.34 -9.43
N ALA A 9 0.72 -14.21 -9.05
CA ALA A 9 1.01 -13.45 -7.83
C ALA A 9 0.41 -14.05 -6.54
N TRP A 10 -0.56 -14.94 -6.66
CA TRP A 10 -1.37 -15.46 -5.56
C TRP A 10 -1.27 -16.97 -5.51
N ASP A 11 -1.10 -17.52 -4.30
CA ASP A 11 -1.29 -18.94 -4.09
C ASP A 11 -2.77 -19.26 -4.33
N SER A 12 -3.05 -19.93 -5.45
CA SER A 12 -4.41 -20.31 -5.84
C SER A 12 -5.09 -21.17 -4.79
N HIS A 13 -4.32 -21.91 -3.97
CA HIS A 13 -4.86 -22.68 -2.87
C HIS A 13 -5.39 -21.78 -1.75
N VAL A 14 -4.66 -20.72 -1.38
CA VAL A 14 -5.08 -19.80 -0.32
C VAL A 14 -6.34 -19.04 -0.74
N MET A 15 -6.48 -18.68 -2.01
CA MET A 15 -7.68 -18.01 -2.53
C MET A 15 -8.85 -18.97 -2.81
N SER A 16 -8.65 -20.28 -2.72
CA SER A 16 -9.71 -21.28 -2.98
C SER A 16 -10.68 -21.49 -1.82
N THR A 17 -10.40 -20.90 -0.64
CA THR A 17 -11.26 -20.99 0.55
C THR A 17 -11.46 -19.62 1.18
N LEU A 18 -12.52 -19.48 1.97
CA LEU A 18 -12.77 -18.28 2.76
C LEU A 18 -13.51 -18.62 4.06
N ARG A 19 -13.47 -17.69 5.02
CA ARG A 19 -14.31 -17.69 6.22
C ARG A 19 -15.26 -16.51 6.17
N ALA A 20 -16.55 -16.77 6.24
CA ALA A 20 -17.61 -15.76 6.31
C ALA A 20 -18.15 -15.59 7.74
N PHE A 21 -18.67 -14.40 8.05
CA PHE A 21 -19.13 -14.02 9.39
C PHE A 21 -20.58 -13.50 9.40
N PRO A 22 -21.59 -14.38 9.29
CA PRO A 22 -22.99 -13.96 9.10
C PRO A 22 -23.71 -13.54 10.39
N THR A 23 -23.15 -13.80 11.57
CA THR A 23 -23.90 -13.72 12.84
C THR A 23 -23.65 -12.46 13.65
N ARG A 24 -22.44 -11.91 13.61
CA ARG A 24 -22.02 -10.76 14.44
C ARG A 24 -21.69 -9.58 13.54
N LYS A 25 -22.00 -8.37 14.00
CA LYS A 25 -21.62 -7.16 13.25
C LYS A 25 -20.11 -6.95 13.22
N LYS A 26 -19.37 -7.51 14.18
CA LYS A 26 -17.91 -7.38 14.28
C LYS A 26 -17.26 -8.70 14.67
N ASN A 27 -16.21 -9.09 13.94
CA ASN A 27 -15.47 -10.33 14.16
C ASN A 27 -13.98 -10.02 14.08
N CYS A 28 -13.22 -10.38 15.13
CA CYS A 28 -11.82 -10.00 15.27
C CYS A 28 -10.92 -11.23 15.33
N TYR A 29 -9.82 -11.19 14.57
CA TYR A 29 -8.65 -12.03 14.79
C TYR A 29 -7.72 -11.31 15.76
N SER A 30 -7.17 -12.08 16.70
CA SER A 30 -6.12 -11.62 17.60
C SER A 30 -4.87 -12.45 17.33
N ILE A 31 -3.74 -11.78 17.08
CA ILE A 31 -2.48 -12.42 16.71
C ILE A 31 -1.40 -11.92 17.66
N ASP A 32 -0.87 -12.84 18.46
CA ASP A 32 0.27 -12.57 19.33
C ASP A 32 1.58 -12.74 18.55
N ILE A 33 2.38 -11.68 18.54
CA ILE A 33 3.67 -11.64 17.87
C ILE A 33 4.73 -11.97 18.92
N GLU A 34 5.40 -13.11 18.73
CA GLU A 34 6.49 -13.54 19.62
C GLU A 34 7.68 -12.57 19.50
N LYS A 35 7.94 -11.78 20.55
CA LYS A 35 9.14 -10.95 20.65
C LYS A 35 10.32 -11.86 21.01
N LYS A 36 11.05 -12.33 20.00
CA LYS A 36 12.12 -13.32 20.23
C LYS A 36 13.41 -12.76 20.85
N ASN A 37 13.71 -11.44 20.79
CA ASN A 37 14.89 -10.80 21.42
C ASN A 37 14.77 -9.25 21.50
N GLU A 38 15.77 -8.58 22.13
CA GLU A 38 15.97 -7.11 22.20
C GLU A 38 16.06 -6.42 20.82
N ASP A 39 16.32 -7.15 19.74
CA ASP A 39 16.12 -6.71 18.35
C ASP A 39 14.64 -6.90 17.95
N SER A 40 13.78 -6.20 18.68
CA SER A 40 12.33 -6.35 18.63
C SER A 40 11.80 -6.19 17.20
N ILE A 41 10.77 -6.98 16.86
CA ILE A 41 9.95 -6.75 15.67
C ILE A 41 9.23 -5.40 15.92
N GLU A 42 9.86 -4.31 15.48
CA GLU A 42 9.35 -2.95 15.69
C GLU A 42 8.26 -2.64 14.67
N ARG A 43 8.23 -3.32 13.51
CA ARG A 43 7.27 -3.05 12.43
C ARG A 43 6.75 -4.33 11.76
N VAL A 44 5.49 -4.30 11.35
CA VAL A 44 4.84 -5.40 10.62
C VAL A 44 4.15 -4.91 9.37
N LEU A 45 4.20 -5.72 8.32
CA LEU A 45 3.30 -5.64 7.17
C LEU A 45 2.13 -6.60 7.42
N VAL A 46 0.91 -6.08 7.35
CA VAL A 46 -0.33 -6.85 7.44
C VAL A 46 -1.04 -6.78 6.10
N ARG A 47 -1.40 -7.94 5.55
CA ARG A 47 -2.19 -8.06 4.33
C ARG A 47 -3.46 -8.84 4.59
N ALA A 48 -4.60 -8.28 4.22
CA ALA A 48 -5.88 -8.99 4.20
C ALA A 48 -6.34 -9.14 2.75
N SER A 49 -6.74 -10.36 2.37
CA SER A 49 -7.12 -10.71 1.01
C SER A 49 -8.49 -11.35 0.95
N PHE A 50 -9.23 -11.00 -0.10
CA PHE A 50 -10.64 -11.26 -0.27
C PHE A 50 -10.91 -11.74 -1.69
N TYR A 51 -11.32 -13.00 -1.83
CA TYR A 51 -11.86 -13.52 -3.06
C TYR A 51 -13.29 -14.00 -2.81
N TYR A 52 -14.28 -13.30 -3.38
CA TYR A 52 -15.70 -13.62 -3.17
C TYR A 52 -16.07 -14.94 -3.85
N GLY A 53 -15.68 -15.11 -5.12
CA GLY A 53 -15.88 -16.34 -5.90
C GLY A 53 -17.33 -16.83 -5.94
N ASN A 54 -18.30 -15.93 -5.69
CA ASN A 54 -19.72 -16.26 -5.52
C ASN A 54 -20.01 -17.37 -4.49
N TYR A 55 -19.29 -17.43 -3.38
CA TYR A 55 -19.39 -18.56 -2.43
C TYR A 55 -20.81 -18.81 -1.88
N ASP A 56 -21.68 -17.79 -1.88
CA ASP A 56 -23.05 -17.86 -1.38
C ASP A 56 -24.12 -17.95 -2.49
N ASN A 57 -23.71 -18.05 -3.76
CA ASN A 57 -24.58 -18.09 -4.94
C ASN A 57 -25.51 -16.88 -5.13
N LYS A 58 -25.18 -15.71 -4.56
CA LYS A 58 -26.02 -14.51 -4.68
C LYS A 58 -25.62 -13.57 -5.80
N PHE A 59 -24.41 -13.71 -6.35
CA PHE A 59 -23.83 -12.77 -7.32
C PHE A 59 -23.88 -11.32 -6.83
N ASN A 60 -23.71 -11.13 -5.51
CA ASN A 60 -23.82 -9.84 -4.85
C ASN A 60 -22.64 -9.69 -3.87
N PRO A 61 -21.45 -9.32 -4.37
CA PRO A 61 -20.27 -9.17 -3.54
C PRO A 61 -20.50 -8.10 -2.45
N PRO A 62 -20.28 -8.42 -1.16
CA PRO A 62 -20.56 -7.50 -0.06
C PRO A 62 -19.48 -6.42 0.09
N THR A 63 -19.87 -5.28 0.64
CA THR A 63 -18.96 -4.23 1.13
C THR A 63 -18.95 -4.23 2.64
N PHE A 64 -17.78 -4.17 3.28
CA PHE A 64 -17.65 -4.16 4.74
C PHE A 64 -16.37 -3.44 5.17
N ASN A 65 -16.23 -3.10 6.46
CA ASN A 65 -15.08 -2.35 6.95
C ASN A 65 -14.04 -3.26 7.63
N LEU A 66 -12.78 -2.93 7.43
CA LEU A 66 -11.63 -3.53 8.07
C LEU A 66 -11.03 -2.57 9.10
N GLN A 67 -10.64 -3.10 10.25
CA GLN A 67 -10.16 -2.33 11.39
C GLN A 67 -8.89 -2.97 11.94
N PHE A 68 -7.97 -2.13 12.41
CA PHE A 68 -6.72 -2.55 13.02
C PHE A 68 -6.57 -1.94 14.41
N ASN A 69 -6.40 -2.77 15.44
CA ASN A 69 -6.25 -2.35 16.84
C ASN A 69 -7.33 -1.34 17.30
N GLY A 70 -8.58 -1.58 16.91
CA GLY A 70 -9.71 -0.69 17.22
C GLY A 70 -9.80 0.57 16.35
N ASN A 71 -8.91 0.78 15.39
CA ASN A 71 -8.92 1.93 14.50
C ASN A 71 -9.40 1.54 13.09
N SER A 72 -9.96 2.48 12.34
CA SER A 72 -10.34 2.27 10.94
C SER A 72 -9.09 2.00 10.09
N TRP A 73 -9.10 0.92 9.31
CA TRP A 73 -8.05 0.61 8.35
C TRP A 73 -8.53 0.90 6.92
N SER A 74 -9.53 0.17 6.43
CA SER A 74 -10.03 0.32 5.05
C SER A 74 -11.48 -0.13 4.93
N GLN A 75 -12.26 0.47 4.02
CA GLN A 75 -13.48 -0.17 3.54
C GLN A 75 -13.12 -1.17 2.45
N ILE A 76 -13.61 -2.40 2.55
CA ILE A 76 -13.40 -3.44 1.54
C ILE A 76 -14.61 -3.48 0.62
N ILE A 77 -14.41 -3.06 -0.62
CA ILE A 77 -15.37 -3.22 -1.71
C ILE A 77 -14.95 -4.47 -2.47
N THR A 78 -15.68 -5.57 -2.29
CA THR A 78 -15.33 -6.84 -2.92
C THR A 78 -15.84 -6.89 -4.37
N ASP A 79 -15.20 -7.73 -5.18
CA ASP A 79 -15.53 -7.92 -6.59
C ASP A 79 -16.06 -9.34 -6.84
N GLN A 80 -16.80 -9.53 -7.92
CA GLN A 80 -17.36 -10.81 -8.31
C GLN A 80 -16.27 -11.87 -8.57
N ASP A 81 -15.25 -11.50 -9.35
CA ASP A 81 -14.27 -12.42 -9.93
C ASP A 81 -12.81 -12.00 -9.64
N ASN A 82 -12.58 -10.79 -9.15
CA ASN A 82 -11.24 -10.30 -8.84
C ASN A 82 -10.87 -10.51 -7.36
N ILE A 83 -9.59 -10.76 -7.11
CA ILE A 83 -9.02 -10.73 -5.77
C ILE A 83 -8.86 -9.27 -5.36
N VAL A 84 -9.41 -8.92 -4.20
CA VAL A 84 -9.20 -7.62 -3.55
C VAL A 84 -8.28 -7.85 -2.37
N TYR A 85 -7.28 -6.99 -2.20
CA TYR A 85 -6.42 -7.03 -1.03
C TYR A 85 -6.09 -5.61 -0.57
N THR A 86 -5.75 -5.48 0.71
CA THR A 86 -5.23 -4.24 1.26
C THR A 86 -4.03 -4.55 2.14
N GLU A 87 -3.07 -3.64 2.14
CA GLU A 87 -1.84 -3.76 2.90
C GLU A 87 -1.64 -2.53 3.78
N MET A 88 -1.13 -2.78 4.97
CA MET A 88 -0.62 -1.74 5.83
C MET A 88 0.70 -2.10 6.47
N VAL A 89 1.51 -1.09 6.76
CA VAL A 89 2.68 -1.21 7.65
C VAL A 89 2.44 -0.38 8.90
N PHE A 90 2.72 -0.96 10.07
CA PHE A 90 2.57 -0.27 11.35
C PHE A 90 3.64 -0.72 12.37
N SER A 91 3.98 0.18 13.31
CA SER A 91 5.00 -0.09 14.34
C SER A 91 4.40 -0.60 15.66
N LEU A 92 4.93 -1.70 16.20
CA LEU A 92 4.44 -2.37 17.40
C LEU A 92 5.11 -1.87 18.69
N ASN A 93 5.06 -0.56 18.92
CA ASN A 93 5.81 0.08 20.01
C ASN A 93 5.33 -0.30 21.43
N ASN A 94 4.01 -0.41 21.66
CA ASN A 94 3.44 -0.60 23.01
C ASN A 94 2.68 -1.93 23.18
N GLY A 95 2.94 -2.91 22.33
CA GLY A 95 2.27 -4.21 22.41
C GLY A 95 2.92 -5.20 21.46
N ASN A 96 2.56 -6.46 21.61
CA ASN A 96 2.90 -7.50 20.66
C ASN A 96 1.67 -8.21 20.11
N ASN A 97 0.48 -7.83 20.55
CA ASN A 97 -0.77 -8.32 20.01
C ASN A 97 -1.29 -7.36 18.92
N ILE A 98 -1.75 -7.92 17.81
CA ILE A 98 -2.49 -7.20 16.78
C ILE A 98 -3.90 -7.75 16.67
N ASN A 99 -4.88 -6.86 16.63
CA ASN A 99 -6.28 -7.18 16.43
C ASN A 99 -6.75 -6.69 15.06
N ILE A 100 -7.23 -7.59 14.22
CA ILE A 100 -7.79 -7.28 12.91
C ILE A 100 -9.27 -7.63 12.94
N CYS A 101 -10.14 -6.62 12.82
CA CYS A 101 -11.59 -6.82 12.87
C CYS A 101 -12.25 -6.54 11.53
N LEU A 102 -13.18 -7.41 11.16
CA LEU A 102 -14.10 -7.23 10.05
C LEU A 102 -15.45 -6.78 10.62
N ALA A 103 -15.94 -5.64 10.15
CA ALA A 103 -17.17 -5.02 10.60
C ALA A 103 -18.18 -4.90 9.46
N GLN A 104 -19.36 -5.48 9.66
CA GLN A 104 -20.49 -5.36 8.76
C GLN A 104 -20.99 -3.91 8.70
N THR A 105 -21.15 -3.38 7.49
CA THR A 105 -21.63 -2.01 7.27
C THR A 105 -23.15 -1.94 7.16
N GLU A 106 -23.75 -2.90 6.46
CA GLU A 106 -25.19 -2.99 6.22
C GLU A 106 -25.72 -4.41 6.45
N PRO A 107 -27.02 -4.59 6.76
CA PRO A 107 -27.64 -5.91 6.76
C PRO A 107 -27.34 -6.68 5.47
N ASP A 108 -27.14 -7.99 5.58
CA ASP A 108 -26.80 -8.90 4.48
C ASP A 108 -25.42 -8.69 3.79
N ASN A 109 -24.69 -7.61 4.09
CA ASN A 109 -23.28 -7.47 3.70
C ASN A 109 -22.36 -8.30 4.61
N ILE A 110 -22.39 -9.63 4.43
CA ILE A 110 -21.66 -10.58 5.26
C ILE A 110 -20.15 -10.41 5.06
N PRO A 111 -19.39 -9.98 6.09
CA PRO A 111 -17.95 -9.90 5.97
C PRO A 111 -17.34 -11.28 5.79
N PHE A 112 -16.28 -11.37 4.99
CA PHE A 112 -15.52 -12.60 4.79
C PHE A 112 -14.04 -12.29 4.62
N ILE A 113 -13.19 -13.30 4.73
CA ILE A 113 -11.75 -13.19 4.47
C ILE A 113 -11.22 -14.50 3.89
N SER A 114 -10.36 -14.41 2.89
CA SER A 114 -9.68 -15.56 2.28
C SER A 114 -8.31 -15.79 2.91
N ALA A 115 -7.55 -14.71 3.11
CA ALA A 115 -6.23 -14.77 3.75
C ALA A 115 -5.99 -13.58 4.68
N LEU A 116 -5.26 -13.85 5.76
CA LEU A 116 -4.65 -12.84 6.62
C LEU A 116 -3.18 -13.19 6.79
N GLU A 117 -2.30 -12.33 6.28
CA GLU A 117 -0.86 -12.52 6.30
C GLU A 117 -0.21 -11.44 7.17
N VAL A 118 0.75 -11.85 7.99
CA VAL A 118 1.52 -10.95 8.86
C VAL A 118 3.00 -11.24 8.66
N ARG A 119 3.76 -10.22 8.25
CA ARG A 119 5.20 -10.32 8.00
C ARG A 119 5.93 -9.31 8.88
N SER A 120 7.00 -9.75 9.54
CA SER A 120 7.94 -8.83 10.19
C SER A 120 8.70 -8.06 9.12
N VAL A 121 8.75 -6.74 9.25
CA VAL A 121 9.60 -5.87 8.43
C VAL A 121 10.71 -5.30 9.30
N ASN A 122 11.83 -4.94 8.69
CA ASN A 122 12.95 -4.36 9.43
C ASN A 122 12.53 -3.04 10.08
N ARG A 123 13.00 -2.81 11.31
CA ARG A 123 12.70 -1.62 12.10
C ARG A 123 13.05 -0.29 11.42
N PHE A 124 14.02 -0.31 10.51
CA PHE A 124 14.44 0.87 9.80
C PHE A 124 13.65 1.11 8.51
N SER A 125 12.92 0.11 8.00
CA SER A 125 12.04 0.27 6.84
C SER A 125 10.94 1.28 7.17
N TYR A 126 10.73 2.24 6.27
CA TYR A 126 9.75 3.33 6.39
C TYR A 126 9.98 4.29 7.58
N ARG A 127 11.18 4.34 8.18
CA ARG A 127 11.45 5.09 9.44
C ARG A 127 11.27 6.61 9.33
N TYR A 128 11.25 7.14 8.12
CA TYR A 128 10.92 8.54 7.83
C TYR A 128 9.45 8.90 8.15
N VAL A 129 8.57 7.91 8.34
CA VAL A 129 7.23 8.08 8.91
C VAL A 129 7.27 7.73 10.40
N ASP A 130 6.73 8.62 11.23
CA ASP A 130 6.61 8.40 12.68
C ASP A 130 5.82 7.11 12.96
N SER A 131 6.39 6.29 13.84
CA SER A 131 5.92 4.98 14.24
C SER A 131 4.45 4.90 14.73
N ILE A 132 3.85 6.02 15.14
CA ILE A 132 2.45 6.07 15.59
C ILE A 132 1.42 6.13 14.46
N TYR A 133 1.87 6.33 13.21
CA TYR A 133 1.01 6.39 12.04
C TYR A 133 1.14 5.11 11.21
N PRO A 134 0.02 4.54 10.73
CA PRO A 134 0.05 3.43 9.79
C PRO A 134 0.30 3.96 8.37
N LEU A 135 0.94 3.13 7.56
CA LEU A 135 1.13 3.36 6.14
C LEU A 135 0.19 2.43 5.38
N PHE A 136 -0.68 2.98 4.54
CA PHE A 136 -1.61 2.22 3.71
C PHE A 136 -1.08 2.18 2.28
N PHE A 137 -0.74 0.99 1.80
CA PHE A 137 -0.19 0.78 0.47
C PHE A 137 -1.32 0.51 -0.53
N PHE A 138 -1.21 1.11 -1.70
CA PHE A 138 -2.17 0.93 -2.79
C PHE A 138 -1.51 0.50 -4.09
N GLU A 139 -0.20 0.73 -4.27
CA GLU A 139 0.50 0.21 -5.44
C GLU A 139 1.98 -0.10 -5.18
N ARG A 140 2.49 -1.12 -5.88
CA ARG A 140 3.90 -1.45 -5.98
C ARG A 140 4.18 -1.99 -7.38
N ILE A 141 5.00 -1.26 -8.11
CA ILE A 141 5.28 -1.51 -9.53
C ILE A 141 6.76 -1.80 -9.67
N ALA A 142 7.08 -2.94 -10.29
CA ALA A 142 8.41 -3.26 -10.79
C ALA A 142 8.42 -3.04 -12.31
N PHE A 143 8.99 -1.91 -12.74
CA PHE A 143 8.99 -1.51 -14.14
C PHE A 143 9.80 -2.47 -14.99
N GLY A 144 9.23 -3.02 -16.06
CA GLY A 144 9.92 -3.97 -16.93
C GLY A 144 9.97 -5.41 -16.38
N ALA A 145 9.38 -5.68 -15.21
CA ALA A 145 9.09 -7.04 -14.79
C ALA A 145 8.06 -7.69 -15.74
N ASN A 146 8.17 -9.00 -15.95
CA ASN A 146 7.23 -9.79 -16.76
C ASN A 146 6.29 -10.66 -15.91
N ALA A 147 6.49 -10.66 -14.60
CA ALA A 147 5.74 -11.41 -13.62
C ALA A 147 5.79 -10.64 -12.29
N THR A 148 4.91 -11.03 -11.37
CA THR A 148 4.91 -10.51 -10.01
C THR A 148 6.15 -10.98 -9.26
N ILE A 149 6.79 -10.06 -8.54
CA ILE A 149 7.92 -10.33 -7.64
C ILE A 149 7.39 -10.32 -6.20
N ARG A 150 7.69 -11.39 -5.45
CA ARG A 150 7.27 -11.62 -4.06
C ARG A 150 8.33 -12.43 -3.31
N TYR A 151 7.99 -13.04 -2.18
CA TYR A 151 8.87 -14.02 -1.55
C TYR A 151 9.15 -15.22 -2.49
N PRO A 152 10.39 -15.73 -2.57
CA PRO A 152 11.57 -15.39 -1.76
C PRO A 152 12.42 -14.21 -2.25
N GLU A 153 12.14 -13.66 -3.43
CA GLU A 153 12.92 -12.55 -4.01
C GLU A 153 12.79 -11.25 -3.21
N ASP A 154 11.61 -10.98 -2.65
CA ASP A 154 11.37 -9.98 -1.60
C ASP A 154 11.22 -10.69 -0.24
N ILE A 155 12.19 -10.48 0.66
CA ILE A 155 12.19 -11.12 1.99
C ILE A 155 11.03 -10.68 2.88
N TYR A 156 10.42 -9.52 2.60
CA TYR A 156 9.23 -9.03 3.30
C TYR A 156 7.94 -9.48 2.64
N ASP A 157 8.03 -10.22 1.53
CA ASP A 157 6.90 -10.73 0.77
C ASP A 157 5.95 -9.61 0.32
N ARG A 158 6.48 -8.42 0.00
CA ARG A 158 5.69 -7.37 -0.66
C ARG A 158 5.31 -7.83 -2.07
N ILE A 159 4.15 -7.38 -2.54
CA ILE A 159 3.65 -7.71 -3.89
C ILE A 159 4.09 -6.64 -4.85
N TRP A 160 5.07 -6.92 -5.71
CA TRP A 160 5.47 -6.02 -6.80
C TRP A 160 4.90 -6.53 -8.12
N GLY A 161 3.97 -5.77 -8.69
CA GLY A 161 3.36 -6.09 -9.98
C GLY A 161 4.17 -5.56 -11.17
N PRO A 162 4.05 -6.17 -12.35
CA PRO A 162 4.46 -5.51 -13.59
C PRO A 162 3.62 -4.25 -13.83
N VAL A 163 4.02 -3.42 -14.79
CA VAL A 163 3.22 -2.25 -15.19
C VAL A 163 1.93 -2.73 -15.83
N ASP A 164 0.80 -2.51 -15.15
CA ASP A 164 -0.51 -2.55 -15.80
C ASP A 164 -0.58 -1.42 -16.83
N THR A 165 -1.18 -1.69 -17.99
CA THR A 165 -1.19 -0.84 -19.21
C THR A 165 -1.78 0.57 -19.04
N ASN A 166 -2.10 0.98 -17.82
CA ASN A 166 -2.68 2.27 -17.44
C ASN A 166 -1.69 3.38 -17.09
N ILE A 167 -0.40 3.09 -16.92
CA ILE A 167 0.59 4.16 -16.93
C ILE A 167 0.73 4.66 -18.37
N ARG A 168 0.04 5.78 -18.68
CA ARG A 168 0.26 6.51 -19.92
C ARG A 168 1.61 7.21 -19.87
N VAL A 169 2.66 6.46 -20.18
CA VAL A 169 3.96 7.02 -20.52
C VAL A 169 3.79 7.71 -21.87
N ARG A 170 3.89 9.04 -21.94
CA ARG A 170 4.08 9.72 -23.22
C ARG A 170 5.52 9.47 -23.67
N SER A 171 5.77 8.30 -24.26
CA SER A 171 7.04 7.93 -24.87
C SER A 171 6.91 7.90 -26.39
N ASN A 172 7.90 8.45 -27.06
CA ASN A 172 8.09 8.38 -28.52
C ASN A 172 9.00 7.20 -28.94
N SER A 173 9.21 6.21 -28.05
CA SER A 173 10.07 5.04 -28.28
C SER A 173 9.28 3.72 -28.43
N PRO A 174 9.79 2.74 -29.19
CA PRO A 174 9.17 1.42 -29.28
C PRO A 174 9.40 0.62 -27.99
N TYR A 175 8.32 0.31 -27.28
CA TYR A 175 8.30 -0.68 -26.20
C TYR A 175 8.02 -2.08 -26.78
N ARG A 176 8.59 -3.13 -26.19
CA ARG A 176 8.30 -4.52 -26.58
C ARG A 176 7.02 -4.99 -25.89
N ASN A 177 5.91 -4.99 -26.62
CA ASN A 177 4.66 -5.61 -26.20
C ASN A 177 4.81 -7.14 -26.13
N VAL A 178 4.42 -7.74 -25.00
CA VAL A 178 4.02 -9.14 -24.94
C VAL A 178 2.52 -9.13 -24.67
N ASN A 179 1.73 -9.43 -25.71
CA ASN A 179 0.27 -9.41 -25.73
C ASN A 179 -0.38 -9.95 -24.44
N ILE A 180 -1.22 -9.14 -23.78
CA ILE A 180 -2.34 -9.60 -22.95
C ILE A 180 -3.50 -8.60 -23.11
N ASP A 181 -4.71 -9.14 -23.32
CA ASP A 181 -5.96 -8.45 -23.64
C ASP A 181 -6.32 -7.30 -22.68
N ASP A 182 -6.65 -6.15 -23.28
CA ASP A 182 -7.08 -4.91 -22.66
C ASP A 182 -8.55 -4.95 -22.23
N GLY A 183 -8.88 -4.64 -20.97
CA GLY A 183 -10.29 -4.41 -20.62
C GLY A 183 -10.70 -3.96 -19.22
N LYS A 184 -9.87 -4.03 -18.16
CA LYS A 184 -10.35 -3.76 -16.78
C LYS A 184 -9.54 -2.83 -15.84
N PRO A 185 -8.55 -2.01 -16.21
CA PRO A 185 -7.67 -1.46 -15.18
C PRO A 185 -8.12 -0.09 -14.60
N LEU A 186 -9.19 0.55 -15.10
CA LEU A 186 -9.68 1.86 -14.59
C LEU A 186 -10.68 1.74 -13.42
N GLN A 187 -11.47 0.67 -13.36
CA GLN A 187 -12.45 0.49 -12.28
C GLN A 187 -11.78 0.06 -10.97
N ALA A 188 -10.75 -0.78 -11.03
CA ALA A 188 -10.01 -1.26 -9.87
C ALA A 188 -9.32 -0.11 -9.09
N LEU A 189 -8.57 0.76 -9.79
CA LEU A 189 -7.93 1.93 -9.15
C LEU A 189 -8.97 2.88 -8.54
N SER A 190 -10.10 3.10 -9.23
CA SER A 190 -11.18 3.94 -8.70
C SER A 190 -11.88 3.33 -7.48
N ALA A 191 -11.93 2.00 -7.40
CA ALA A 191 -12.47 1.27 -6.25
C ALA A 191 -11.50 1.37 -5.07
N GLU A 192 -10.20 1.11 -5.25
CA GLU A 192 -9.17 1.28 -4.20
C GLU A 192 -9.10 2.72 -3.68
N LEU A 193 -9.26 3.71 -4.58
CA LEU A 193 -9.35 5.12 -4.18
C LEU A 193 -10.60 5.40 -3.34
N LYS A 194 -11.76 4.83 -3.68
CA LYS A 194 -12.96 4.94 -2.82
C LYS A 194 -12.74 4.30 -1.44
N GLN A 195 -12.06 3.15 -1.40
CA GLN A 195 -11.71 2.46 -0.15
C GLN A 195 -10.85 3.35 0.77
N LEU A 196 -9.88 4.09 0.20
CA LEU A 196 -9.02 5.04 0.92
C LEU A 196 -9.76 6.34 1.35
N ILE A 197 -10.69 6.83 0.53
CA ILE A 197 -11.44 8.09 0.78
C ILE A 197 -12.32 8.00 2.03
N GLU A 198 -12.99 6.88 2.27
CA GLU A 198 -13.92 6.76 3.40
C GLU A 198 -13.21 6.72 4.77
N VAL A 199 -11.95 6.29 4.81
CA VAL A 199 -11.14 6.21 6.05
C VAL A 199 -10.79 7.60 6.61
N LYS A 200 -10.80 8.66 5.78
CA LYS A 200 -10.26 9.97 6.14
C LYS A 200 -11.31 11.05 6.49
N ASN A 201 -12.57 10.71 6.72
CA ASN A 201 -13.61 11.70 7.07
C ASN A 201 -13.45 12.35 8.48
N SER A 202 -12.29 12.29 9.10
CA SER A 202 -11.90 13.12 10.25
C SER A 202 -10.95 14.24 9.81
N ASN A 203 -11.32 15.50 10.01
CA ASN A 203 -10.52 16.70 9.70
C ASN A 203 -9.18 16.72 10.46
N LEU A 204 -8.14 16.05 9.95
CA LEU A 204 -6.77 16.14 10.49
C LEU A 204 -5.77 16.53 9.40
N SER A 205 -4.94 17.53 9.73
CA SER A 205 -3.74 17.92 8.99
C SER A 205 -2.79 16.73 8.83
N SER A 206 -2.22 16.56 7.65
CA SER A 206 -1.24 15.50 7.36
C SER A 206 -0.09 15.55 8.38
N PRO A 207 0.31 14.40 8.94
CA PRO A 207 1.38 14.37 9.93
C PRO A 207 2.74 14.72 9.29
N PRO A 208 3.68 15.28 10.07
CA PRO A 208 5.02 15.59 9.57
C PRO A 208 5.78 14.31 9.22
N VAL A 209 6.28 14.23 7.99
CA VAL A 209 7.26 13.24 7.53
C VAL A 209 8.65 13.77 7.87
N TYR A 210 9.50 12.96 8.49
CA TYR A 210 10.84 13.35 8.89
C TYR A 210 11.87 12.79 7.90
N ALA A 211 12.67 13.66 7.28
CA ALA A 211 13.83 13.26 6.48
C ALA A 211 14.85 12.58 7.42
N ALA A 212 14.97 11.26 7.34
CA ALA A 212 15.88 10.48 8.17
C ALA A 212 17.02 9.99 7.29
N GLY A 213 18.19 10.62 7.42
CA GLY A 213 19.39 10.25 6.68
C GLY A 213 19.90 8.85 7.04
N LYS A 214 19.53 7.86 6.22
CA LYS A 214 20.30 6.70 5.72
C LYS A 214 19.33 5.60 5.25
N ASN A 215 19.49 5.15 4.00
CA ASN A 215 18.76 4.02 3.42
C ASN A 215 19.11 2.72 4.17
N TYR A 216 18.15 2.20 4.94
CA TYR A 216 18.24 0.92 5.64
C TYR A 216 17.16 -0.07 5.18
N ASP A 217 16.27 0.32 4.25
CA ASP A 217 15.33 -0.64 3.70
C ASP A 217 16.09 -1.66 2.83
N SER A 218 15.79 -2.94 3.05
CA SER A 218 16.38 -4.00 2.25
C SER A 218 15.49 -4.24 1.05
N HIS A 219 15.77 -3.54 -0.04
CA HIS A 219 15.02 -3.69 -1.29
C HIS A 219 15.30 -5.04 -1.94
N PRO A 220 14.32 -5.63 -2.65
CA PRO A 220 14.54 -6.85 -3.40
C PRO A 220 15.61 -6.61 -4.47
N THR A 221 16.66 -7.41 -4.46
CA THR A 221 17.77 -7.27 -5.42
C THR A 221 17.31 -7.37 -6.87
N VAL A 222 16.24 -8.14 -7.13
CA VAL A 222 15.60 -8.30 -8.44
C VAL A 222 15.05 -6.99 -9.03
N LEU A 223 14.68 -6.00 -8.21
CA LEU A 223 14.21 -4.70 -8.73
C LEU A 223 15.29 -3.97 -9.52
N ARG A 224 16.57 -4.30 -9.33
CA ARG A 224 17.69 -3.68 -10.06
C ARG A 224 17.71 -4.08 -11.53
N GLU A 225 17.14 -5.23 -11.87
CA GLU A 225 17.15 -5.79 -13.22
C GLU A 225 15.91 -5.35 -14.02
N THR A 226 14.85 -4.97 -13.31
CA THR A 226 13.62 -4.45 -13.87
C THR A 226 13.78 -2.94 -14.10
N HIS A 227 13.65 -2.46 -15.33
CA HIS A 227 13.61 -1.03 -15.60
C HIS A 227 12.69 -0.66 -16.76
N LEU A 228 12.21 0.58 -16.74
CA LEU A 228 11.66 1.29 -17.89
C LEU A 228 12.59 2.45 -18.24
N ASN A 229 12.85 2.65 -19.54
CA ASN A 229 13.58 3.80 -20.05
C ASN A 229 12.73 4.59 -21.05
N SER A 230 13.02 5.88 -21.19
CA SER A 230 12.46 6.76 -22.23
C SER A 230 13.57 7.21 -23.17
N SER A 231 13.26 7.76 -24.34
CA SER A 231 14.25 8.48 -25.18
C SER A 231 14.37 9.97 -24.82
N GLY A 232 13.54 10.46 -23.90
CA GLY A 232 13.51 11.84 -23.40
C GLY A 232 12.85 11.89 -22.04
N ASP A 233 12.03 12.90 -21.77
CA ASP A 233 11.27 12.98 -20.51
C ASP A 233 10.40 11.73 -20.29
N MET A 234 10.25 11.34 -19.03
CA MET A 234 9.33 10.29 -18.60
C MET A 234 8.28 10.92 -17.70
N VAL A 235 7.01 10.57 -17.87
CA VAL A 235 5.93 11.08 -16.99
C VAL A 235 5.03 9.92 -16.59
N LEU A 236 4.95 9.69 -15.30
CA LEU A 236 4.00 8.81 -14.65
C LEU A 236 2.80 9.65 -14.22
N ASN A 237 1.58 9.16 -14.48
CA ASN A 237 0.36 9.85 -14.09
C ASN A 237 -0.44 8.91 -13.20
N GLY A 238 -1.06 9.47 -12.16
CA GLY A 238 -1.94 8.74 -11.27
C GLY A 238 -3.15 9.57 -10.88
N VAL A 239 -4.05 8.96 -10.11
CA VAL A 239 -5.24 9.60 -9.57
C VAL A 239 -5.25 9.38 -8.06
N SER A 240 -5.58 10.42 -7.31
CA SER A 240 -5.73 10.39 -5.85
C SER A 240 -6.81 11.34 -5.38
N ASP A 241 -7.33 11.16 -4.17
CA ASP A 241 -8.16 12.20 -3.54
C ASP A 241 -7.30 13.46 -3.32
N PRO A 242 -7.72 14.65 -3.82
CA PRO A 242 -7.01 15.92 -3.61
C PRO A 242 -6.75 16.27 -2.14
N LYS A 243 -7.53 15.71 -1.21
CA LYS A 243 -7.38 15.93 0.25
C LYS A 243 -6.38 14.97 0.89
N VAL A 244 -5.91 13.96 0.17
CA VAL A 244 -5.02 12.92 0.69
C VAL A 244 -3.68 13.00 -0.03
N PRO A 245 -2.64 13.54 0.62
CA PRO A 245 -1.31 13.48 0.05
C PRO A 245 -0.87 12.03 -0.07
N VAL A 246 -0.29 11.73 -1.22
CA VAL A 246 0.32 10.45 -1.54
C VAL A 246 1.83 10.59 -1.37
N HIS A 247 2.47 9.51 -0.95
CA HIS A 247 3.90 9.42 -0.81
C HIS A 247 4.41 8.25 -1.64
N PHE A 248 5.62 8.41 -2.18
CA PHE A 248 6.24 7.39 -3.01
C PHE A 248 7.65 7.08 -2.57
N ASN A 249 8.01 5.81 -2.67
CA ASN A 249 9.40 5.37 -2.72
C ASN A 249 9.70 4.99 -4.17
N ALA A 250 10.60 5.74 -4.81
CA ALA A 250 11.03 5.51 -6.19
C ALA A 250 12.43 4.90 -6.19
N PHE A 251 12.62 3.84 -6.99
CA PHE A 251 13.84 3.06 -7.00
C PHE A 251 14.57 3.21 -8.34
N PHE A 252 15.88 3.42 -8.27
CA PHE A 252 16.73 3.70 -9.43
C PHE A 252 18.04 2.90 -9.37
N ALA A 253 18.41 2.27 -10.48
CA ALA A 253 19.66 1.54 -10.66
C ALA A 253 20.04 1.53 -12.14
N GLU A 254 21.33 1.67 -12.45
CA GLU A 254 21.77 1.47 -13.83
C GLU A 254 21.66 0.01 -14.26
N ALA A 255 20.98 -0.21 -15.38
CA ALA A 255 20.85 -1.53 -15.99
C ALA A 255 22.16 -2.04 -16.63
N ASN A 256 23.05 -1.12 -17.00
CA ASN A 256 24.31 -1.42 -17.67
C ASN A 256 25.43 -0.59 -17.06
N LYS A 257 26.66 -1.14 -17.07
CA LYS A 257 27.84 -0.38 -16.69
C LYS A 257 28.05 0.79 -17.67
N LEU A 258 28.16 2.00 -17.14
CA LEU A 258 28.34 3.21 -17.94
C LEU A 258 29.83 3.41 -18.30
N ASN A 259 30.08 3.89 -19.51
CA ASN A 259 31.41 4.36 -19.92
C ASN A 259 31.71 5.74 -19.34
N ALA A 260 32.98 6.15 -19.30
CA ALA A 260 33.40 7.45 -18.74
C ALA A 260 32.75 8.69 -19.42
N THR A 261 32.23 8.55 -20.64
CA THR A 261 31.52 9.61 -21.37
C THR A 261 30.01 9.56 -21.18
N GLN A 262 29.49 8.52 -20.53
CA GLN A 262 28.08 8.33 -20.29
C GLN A 262 27.75 8.70 -18.86
N LYS A 263 26.70 9.51 -18.72
CA LYS A 263 26.11 9.95 -17.47
C LYS A 263 24.59 9.95 -17.61
N ARG A 264 23.90 9.41 -16.61
CA ARG A 264 22.47 9.59 -16.42
C ARG A 264 22.24 10.43 -15.17
N SER A 265 21.51 11.53 -15.35
CA SER A 265 21.16 12.44 -14.26
C SER A 265 19.86 13.16 -14.62
N PHE A 266 18.87 13.14 -13.74
CA PHE A 266 17.55 13.73 -14.01
C PHE A 266 16.92 14.31 -12.75
N ASN A 267 16.07 15.32 -12.93
CA ASN A 267 15.25 15.91 -11.88
C ASN A 267 13.91 15.18 -11.80
N ILE A 268 13.40 15.01 -10.59
CA ILE A 268 12.01 14.58 -10.36
C ILE A 268 11.12 15.83 -10.32
N LEU A 269 10.06 15.80 -11.12
CA LEU A 269 9.06 16.86 -11.23
C LEU A 269 7.73 16.35 -10.70
N VAL A 270 7.21 16.93 -9.62
CA VAL A 270 5.84 16.65 -9.17
C VAL A 270 4.91 17.73 -9.72
N ASN A 271 3.85 17.32 -10.41
CA ASN A 271 2.87 18.22 -11.04
C ASN A 271 3.54 19.28 -11.94
N ASN A 272 4.54 18.85 -12.72
CA ASN A 272 5.35 19.66 -13.62
C ASN A 272 6.22 20.73 -12.93
N LYS A 273 6.55 20.57 -11.64
CA LYS A 273 7.44 21.47 -10.89
C LYS A 273 8.52 20.67 -10.18
N ASN A 274 9.71 21.25 -10.03
CA ASN A 274 10.74 20.66 -9.16
C ASN A 274 10.16 20.51 -7.75
N ASP A 275 10.33 19.33 -7.19
CA ASP A 275 9.88 19.04 -5.83
C ASP A 275 11.03 19.24 -4.84
N SER A 276 10.82 20.10 -3.85
CA SER A 276 11.78 20.37 -2.77
C SER A 276 11.60 19.45 -1.56
N THR A 277 10.65 18.52 -1.62
CA THR A 277 10.35 17.56 -0.54
C THR A 277 10.95 16.18 -0.79
N LEU A 278 11.83 16.06 -1.80
CA LEU A 278 12.56 14.84 -2.10
C LEU A 278 13.58 14.52 -1.01
N ASP A 279 13.76 13.23 -0.72
CA ASP A 279 14.84 12.73 0.12
C ASP A 279 15.50 11.51 -0.56
N PRO A 280 16.77 11.58 -0.98
CA PRO A 280 17.67 12.74 -0.90
C PRO A 280 17.24 13.90 -1.82
N GLU A 281 17.57 15.13 -1.42
CA GLU A 281 17.31 16.33 -2.22
C GLU A 281 18.25 16.44 -3.43
N GLY A 282 17.73 16.85 -4.58
CA GLY A 282 18.50 17.20 -5.78
C GLY A 282 18.27 16.26 -6.96
N PRO A 283 19.10 16.37 -8.02
CA PRO A 283 19.02 15.49 -9.17
C PRO A 283 19.36 14.04 -8.80
N VAL A 284 18.61 13.09 -9.34
CA VAL A 284 18.86 11.67 -9.18
C VAL A 284 19.99 11.25 -10.11
N ILE A 285 21.02 10.63 -9.55
CA ILE A 285 22.09 9.96 -10.29
C ILE A 285 22.02 8.47 -9.92
N PRO A 286 21.42 7.62 -10.76
CA PRO A 286 21.32 6.20 -10.45
C PRO A 286 22.71 5.58 -10.24
N PRO A 287 22.86 4.70 -9.23
CA PRO A 287 24.13 4.09 -8.93
C PRO A 287 24.50 3.03 -9.98
N ASP A 288 25.79 2.68 -10.02
CA ASP A 288 26.30 1.61 -10.88
C ASP A 288 25.60 0.27 -10.64
N ILE A 289 25.70 -0.61 -11.64
CA ILE A 289 25.10 -1.95 -11.62
C ILE A 289 25.35 -2.69 -10.31
N GLY A 290 24.28 -3.26 -9.75
CA GLY A 290 24.33 -4.01 -8.49
C GLY A 290 24.06 -3.18 -7.24
N ASN A 291 23.79 -1.88 -7.36
CA ASN A 291 23.26 -1.04 -6.28
C ASN A 291 21.89 -0.48 -6.67
N ILE A 292 21.17 0.06 -5.71
CA ILE A 292 19.88 0.71 -5.91
C ILE A 292 19.82 1.96 -5.04
N GLU A 293 19.34 3.05 -5.62
CA GLU A 293 19.02 4.27 -4.90
C GLU A 293 17.52 4.34 -4.70
N GLU A 294 17.10 4.51 -3.46
CA GLU A 294 15.72 4.82 -3.10
C GLU A 294 15.61 6.34 -2.88
N VAL A 295 14.67 6.95 -3.58
CA VAL A 295 14.31 8.36 -3.44
C VAL A 295 12.87 8.46 -2.97
N HIS A 296 12.66 9.13 -1.85
CA HIS A 296 11.35 9.39 -1.31
C HIS A 296 10.77 10.68 -1.92
N ILE A 297 9.52 10.59 -2.37
CA ILE A 297 8.73 11.71 -2.89
C ILE A 297 7.56 11.92 -1.95
N PHE A 298 7.57 12.99 -1.17
CA PHE A 298 6.57 13.22 -0.13
C PHE A 298 5.49 14.21 -0.58
N ASN A 299 4.29 14.06 -0.01
CA ASN A 299 3.22 15.04 -0.14
C ASN A 299 2.79 15.34 -1.59
N VAL A 300 2.77 14.33 -2.46
CA VAL A 300 2.22 14.43 -3.80
C VAL A 300 0.72 14.65 -3.68
N THR A 301 0.25 15.85 -4.02
CA THR A 301 -1.17 16.21 -4.01
C THR A 301 -1.72 16.22 -5.43
N SER A 302 -2.91 15.66 -5.62
CA SER A 302 -3.60 15.73 -6.91
C SER A 302 -4.30 17.07 -7.13
N PHE A 303 -4.46 17.44 -8.39
CA PHE A 303 -5.23 18.61 -8.80
C PHE A 303 -6.71 18.43 -8.42
N GLU A 304 -7.30 19.46 -7.78
CA GLU A 304 -8.71 19.43 -7.35
C GLU A 304 -9.69 19.21 -8.51
N THR A 305 -9.37 19.68 -9.71
CA THR A 305 -10.26 19.67 -10.87
C THR A 305 -10.50 18.29 -11.46
N ASN A 306 -9.54 17.39 -11.36
CA ASN A 306 -9.60 16.08 -12.00
C ASN A 306 -8.99 14.94 -11.16
N SER A 307 -8.61 15.22 -9.91
CA SER A 307 -8.01 14.24 -8.99
C SER A 307 -6.74 13.58 -9.53
N SER A 308 -6.07 14.17 -10.53
CA SER A 308 -4.85 13.60 -11.11
C SER A 308 -3.58 14.23 -10.53
N TYR A 309 -2.50 13.48 -10.52
CA TYR A 309 -1.15 13.98 -10.26
C TYR A 309 -0.18 13.44 -11.31
N SER A 310 0.99 14.08 -11.44
CA SER A 310 2.07 13.58 -12.29
C SER A 310 3.42 13.57 -11.58
N ILE A 311 4.21 12.54 -11.88
CA ILE A 311 5.63 12.42 -11.50
C ILE A 311 6.43 12.33 -12.79
N GLY A 312 7.14 13.42 -13.11
CA GLY A 312 8.01 13.54 -14.26
C GLY A 312 9.47 13.26 -13.90
N LEU A 313 10.21 12.65 -14.82
CA LEU A 313 11.66 12.54 -14.78
C LEU A 313 12.20 13.32 -15.98
N ALA A 314 12.94 14.38 -15.72
CA ALA A 314 13.47 15.29 -16.74
C ALA A 314 15.00 15.28 -16.73
N PRO A 315 15.69 14.94 -17.84
CA PRO A 315 17.15 14.96 -17.92
C PRO A 315 17.75 16.31 -17.49
N THR A 316 18.84 16.25 -16.74
CA THR A 316 19.68 17.42 -16.49
C THR A 316 20.51 17.77 -17.74
N ASN A 317 20.98 19.02 -17.83
CA ASN A 317 21.71 19.51 -19.02
C ASN A 317 23.00 18.73 -19.32
N ASP A 318 23.61 18.11 -18.32
CA ASP A 318 24.82 17.31 -18.45
C ASP A 318 24.55 15.80 -18.53
N SER A 319 23.27 15.40 -18.59
CA SER A 319 22.89 14.00 -18.83
C SER A 319 23.04 13.65 -20.30
N THR A 320 23.76 12.57 -20.56
CA THR A 320 23.93 11.99 -21.90
C THR A 320 22.96 10.84 -22.17
N LEU A 321 22.35 10.32 -21.11
CA LEU A 321 21.39 9.23 -21.15
C LEU A 321 20.01 9.74 -20.69
N PRO A 322 18.93 9.17 -21.22
CA PRO A 322 17.58 9.54 -20.81
C PRO A 322 17.28 9.05 -19.38
N PRO A 323 16.15 9.41 -18.75
CA PRO A 323 15.80 8.91 -17.43
C PRO A 323 15.43 7.42 -17.46
N LEU A 324 15.51 6.78 -16.31
CA LEU A 324 14.99 5.44 -16.07
C LEU A 324 14.30 5.38 -14.72
N ILE A 325 13.47 4.37 -14.51
CA ILE A 325 12.93 3.99 -13.21
C ILE A 325 12.86 2.47 -13.12
N ASN A 326 13.19 1.92 -11.96
CA ASN A 326 13.21 0.49 -11.73
C ASN A 326 11.94 0.02 -11.04
N ALA A 327 11.53 0.73 -9.99
CA ALA A 327 10.33 0.41 -9.25
C ALA A 327 9.72 1.67 -8.62
N LEU A 328 8.44 1.60 -8.27
CA LEU A 328 7.73 2.63 -7.54
C LEU A 328 6.77 1.98 -6.54
N GLU A 329 6.78 2.47 -5.32
CA GLU A 329 5.86 2.06 -4.25
C GLU A 329 5.07 3.28 -3.79
N GLY A 330 3.74 3.19 -3.85
CA GLY A 330 2.82 4.25 -3.47
C GLY A 330 2.07 3.92 -2.18
N TYR A 331 2.05 4.87 -1.24
CA TYR A 331 1.31 4.74 0.01
C TYR A 331 0.74 6.07 0.50
N THR A 332 -0.23 5.97 1.40
CA THR A 332 -0.77 7.11 2.17
C THR A 332 -0.49 6.92 3.65
N VAL A 333 -0.40 8.02 4.39
CA VAL A 333 -0.24 7.98 5.84
C VAL A 333 -1.61 8.13 6.50
N GLY A 334 -1.99 7.13 7.29
CA GLY A 334 -3.25 7.13 8.02
C GLY A 334 -3.26 8.09 9.21
N ALA A 335 -4.41 8.17 9.88
CA ALA A 335 -4.51 8.89 11.14
C ALA A 335 -3.67 8.18 12.23
N LYS A 336 -3.29 8.94 13.26
CA LYS A 336 -2.62 8.38 14.44
C LYS A 336 -3.48 7.27 15.02
N LEU A 337 -2.91 6.08 15.20
CA LEU A 337 -3.65 5.00 15.85
C LEU A 337 -3.81 5.32 17.35
N VAL A 338 -5.05 5.42 17.81
CA VAL A 338 -5.35 5.55 19.24
C VAL A 338 -5.30 4.16 19.84
N GLN A 339 -4.46 3.95 20.86
CA GLN A 339 -4.48 2.69 21.61
C GLN A 339 -5.70 2.71 22.53
N GLY A 340 -6.61 1.75 22.33
CA GLY A 340 -7.70 1.48 23.26
C GLY A 340 -7.15 1.26 24.67
N THR A 341 -7.91 1.68 25.68
CA THR A 341 -7.42 1.72 27.07
C THR A 341 -7.27 0.30 27.62
N ASN A 342 -6.04 -0.08 27.98
CA ASN A 342 -5.62 -1.24 28.78
C ASN A 342 -6.04 -2.65 28.30
N SER A 343 -5.04 -3.37 27.78
CA SER A 343 -4.98 -4.80 27.49
C SER A 343 -5.00 -5.72 28.72
N SER A 344 -5.78 -5.40 29.76
CA SER A 344 -5.81 -6.20 31.01
C SER A 344 -7.00 -7.15 31.12
N ASP A 345 -7.97 -7.06 30.22
CA ASP A 345 -9.15 -7.92 30.22
C ASP A 345 -9.17 -8.71 28.90
N ASP A 346 -9.74 -9.91 28.90
CA ASP A 346 -9.84 -10.97 27.85
C ASP A 346 -10.45 -10.56 26.47
N TRP A 347 -10.29 -9.31 26.05
CA TRP A 347 -10.94 -8.68 24.91
C TRP A 347 -10.02 -8.62 23.69
N ASN A 348 -10.47 -9.18 22.56
CA ASN A 348 -9.75 -9.11 21.27
C ASN A 348 -9.92 -7.76 20.56
N GLY A 349 -9.72 -6.65 21.28
CA GLY A 349 -9.83 -5.28 20.78
C GLY A 349 -10.85 -4.44 21.55
N ASP A 350 -10.87 -3.13 21.27
CA ASP A 350 -11.74 -2.18 21.95
C ASP A 350 -13.23 -2.40 21.58
N PRO A 351 -14.12 -2.58 22.57
CA PRO A 351 -15.55 -2.78 22.33
C PRO A 351 -16.27 -1.59 21.71
N CYS A 352 -15.78 -0.37 21.97
CA CYS A 352 -16.39 0.89 21.56
C CYS A 352 -15.76 1.52 20.31
N LEU A 353 -14.56 1.07 19.92
CA LEU A 353 -13.85 1.62 18.77
C LEU A 353 -13.73 0.64 17.59
N PRO A 354 -13.77 1.14 16.34
CA PRO A 354 -14.09 2.50 15.95
C PRO A 354 -15.61 2.71 15.89
N SER A 355 -16.09 3.86 16.35
CA SER A 355 -17.49 4.27 16.22
C SER A 355 -17.87 4.45 14.73
N PRO A 356 -19.08 4.06 14.27
CA PRO A 356 -20.21 3.49 15.03
C PRO A 356 -20.20 1.95 15.14
N TYR A 357 -19.09 1.28 14.80
CA TYR A 357 -19.01 -0.18 14.70
C TYR A 357 -18.60 -0.83 16.05
N THR A 358 -19.44 -0.62 17.07
CA THR A 358 -19.26 -1.19 18.41
C THR A 358 -19.63 -2.68 18.45
N TRP A 359 -19.26 -3.38 19.52
CA TRP A 359 -19.68 -4.77 19.71
C TRP A 359 -21.19 -4.85 19.96
N ASP A 360 -21.81 -5.94 19.51
CA ASP A 360 -23.29 -6.08 19.46
C ASP A 360 -24.00 -5.96 20.82
N TRP A 361 -23.29 -6.17 21.91
CA TRP A 361 -23.83 -6.18 23.26
C TRP A 361 -23.26 -5.06 24.14
N VAL A 362 -22.53 -4.08 23.59
CA VAL A 362 -22.14 -2.87 24.35
C VAL A 362 -22.85 -1.64 23.83
N ALA A 363 -23.28 -0.77 24.75
CA ALA A 363 -23.58 0.62 24.43
C ALA A 363 -22.36 1.47 24.79
N CYS A 364 -21.99 2.40 23.91
CA CYS A 364 -20.88 3.32 24.12
C CYS A 364 -21.37 4.77 24.06
N ASN A 365 -20.70 5.68 24.77
CA ASN A 365 -20.94 7.11 24.59
C ASN A 365 -20.46 7.58 23.20
N SER A 366 -20.86 8.78 22.79
CA SER A 366 -20.55 9.35 21.48
C SER A 366 -19.22 10.11 21.41
N ASP A 367 -18.29 9.85 22.34
CA ASP A 367 -16.96 10.47 22.32
C ASP A 367 -16.12 9.79 21.23
N ALA A 368 -15.71 10.53 20.20
CA ALA A 368 -15.01 9.96 19.04
C ALA A 368 -13.54 9.62 19.33
N ASP A 369 -12.91 10.32 20.29
CA ASP A 369 -11.49 10.16 20.59
C ASP A 369 -11.25 9.14 21.71
N SER A 370 -12.21 8.99 22.63
CA SER A 370 -12.11 8.07 23.76
C SER A 370 -13.49 7.57 24.22
N PRO A 371 -14.20 6.78 23.40
CA PRO A 371 -15.51 6.28 23.78
C PRO A 371 -15.42 5.30 24.95
N ARG A 372 -16.46 5.30 25.79
CA ARG A 372 -16.58 4.48 27.00
C ARG A 372 -17.88 3.70 26.99
N ILE A 373 -17.83 2.49 27.51
CA ILE A 373 -19.00 1.65 27.71
C ILE A 373 -19.95 2.35 28.70
N THR A 374 -21.19 2.52 28.29
CA THR A 374 -22.28 3.09 29.08
C THR A 374 -23.30 2.03 29.53
N ALA A 375 -23.37 0.88 28.83
CA ALA A 375 -24.17 -0.28 29.21
C ALA A 375 -23.66 -1.59 28.56
N LEU A 376 -24.09 -2.73 29.11
CA LEU A 376 -23.85 -4.11 28.63
C LEU A 376 -25.15 -4.77 28.15
#